data_AF-A0A6L5YGM0-F1
#
_entry.id   AF-A0A6L5YGM0-F1
#
_cell.length_a   1.000
_cell.length_b   1.000
_cell.length_c   1.000
_cell.angle_alpha   90.00
_cell.angle_beta   90.00
_cell.angle_gamma   90.00
#
_symmetry.space_group_name_H-M   'P 1'
#
loop_
_entity.id
_entity.type
_entity.pdbx_description
1 polymer ?
#
loop_
_entity_poly.entity_id
_entity_poly.type
_entity_poly.pdbx_seq_one_letter_code
_entity_poly.pdbx_strand_id
1 'polypeptide(L)'
;MTNKELKEYLNTFPDDAPVSFILANPRKRKLYENTNTFGITDQGQPVFCIEVGEEKDMDAEMVAACEADEKAADDLEGQMDISDFPEVMP
;
A
#
# COMPACT_ATOMS: atom_id res chain seq x y z
N MET A 1 -0.77 4.18 10.03
CA MET A 1 -0.20 5.53 9.92
C MET A 1 -1.23 6.56 10.39
N THR A 2 -0.82 7.46 11.27
CA THR A 2 -1.60 8.60 11.78
C THR A 2 -1.29 9.88 10.99
N ASN A 3 -2.11 10.93 11.14
CA ASN A 3 -1.84 12.23 10.50
C ASN A 3 -0.49 12.83 10.94
N LYS A 4 -0.07 12.60 12.18
CA LYS A 4 1.23 13.07 12.68
C LYS A 4 2.37 12.38 11.94
N GLU A 5 2.34 11.05 11.88
CA GLU A 5 3.35 10.24 11.18
C GLU A 5 3.42 10.57 9.70
N LEU A 6 2.26 10.79 9.04
CA LEU A 6 2.22 11.18 7.63
C LEU A 6 2.89 12.54 7.41
N LYS A 7 2.62 13.53 8.25
CA LYS A 7 3.27 14.85 8.15
C LYS A 7 4.77 14.77 8.38
N GLU A 8 5.20 14.01 9.39
CA GLU A 8 6.62 13.81 9.68
C GLU A 8 7.34 13.17 8.49
N TYR A 9 6.72 12.18 7.84
CA TYR A 9 7.23 11.58 6.62
C TYR A 9 7.28 12.58 5.45
N LEU A 10 6.19 13.28 5.15
CA LEU A 10 6.13 14.22 4.03
C LEU A 10 7.11 15.39 4.19
N ASN A 11 7.35 15.86 5.42
CA ASN A 11 8.33 16.91 5.72
C ASN A 11 9.80 16.51 5.44
N THR A 12 10.07 15.24 5.12
CA THR A 12 11.41 14.80 4.69
C THR A 12 11.69 15.10 3.21
N PHE A 13 10.66 15.49 2.45
CA PHE A 13 10.74 15.85 1.04
C PHE A 13 10.53 17.37 0.85
N PRO A 14 10.97 17.96 -0.28
CA PRO A 14 10.63 19.33 -0.63
C PRO A 14 9.12 19.55 -0.74
N ASP A 15 8.64 20.73 -0.35
CA ASP A 15 7.20 21.09 -0.38
C ASP A 15 6.59 21.00 -1.79
N ASP A 16 7.39 21.17 -2.83
CA ASP A 16 6.99 21.11 -4.25
C ASP A 16 7.21 19.74 -4.90
N ALA A 17 7.65 18.73 -4.13
CA ALA A 17 7.83 17.38 -4.64
C ALA A 17 6.48 16.75 -5.03
N PRO A 18 6.41 16.03 -6.17
CA PRO A 18 5.20 15.33 -6.56
C PRO A 18 4.90 14.17 -5.60
N VAL A 19 3.64 14.06 -5.19
CA VAL A 19 3.15 12.89 -4.43
C VAL A 19 2.55 11.90 -5.42
N SER A 20 2.99 10.64 -5.34
CA SER A 20 2.48 9.55 -6.16
C SER A 20 1.96 8.41 -5.28
N PHE A 21 0.89 7.75 -5.72
CA PHE A 21 0.30 6.60 -5.03
C PHE A 21 0.36 5.38 -5.94
N ILE A 22 0.89 4.28 -5.42
CA ILE A 22 0.92 2.98 -6.10
C ILE A 22 -0.18 2.12 -5.49
N LEU A 23 -1.05 1.58 -6.34
CA LEU A 23 -2.07 0.61 -5.94
C LEU A 23 -1.64 -0.75 -6.42
N ALA A 24 -1.42 -1.65 -5.46
CA ALA A 24 -0.89 -2.97 -5.72
C ALA A 24 -1.51 -3.99 -4.77
N ASN A 25 -1.62 -5.21 -5.25
CA ASN A 25 -1.74 -6.39 -4.42
C ASN A 25 -0.48 -7.25 -4.63
N PRO A 26 0.57 -7.03 -3.81
CA PRO A 26 1.82 -7.78 -3.90
C PRO A 26 1.59 -9.28 -3.90
N ARG A 27 0.78 -9.83 -2.99
CA ARG A 27 0.54 -11.28 -2.87
C ARG A 27 -0.10 -11.90 -4.12
N LYS A 28 -0.92 -11.14 -4.85
CA LYS A 28 -1.50 -11.57 -6.14
C LYS A 28 -0.63 -11.20 -7.35
N ARG A 29 0.49 -10.51 -7.13
CA ARG A 29 1.37 -9.94 -8.16
C ARG A 29 0.60 -9.03 -9.14
N LYS A 30 -0.32 -8.22 -8.60
CA LYS A 30 -1.19 -7.31 -9.38
C LYS A 30 -0.93 -5.84 -9.06
N LEU A 31 -0.98 -5.02 -10.10
CA LEU A 31 -1.09 -3.56 -10.03
C LEU A 31 -2.48 -3.12 -10.45
N TYR A 32 -2.89 -1.96 -9.95
CA TYR A 32 -4.12 -1.31 -10.36
C TYR A 32 -3.81 0.08 -10.88
N GLU A 33 -4.41 0.42 -12.01
CA GLU A 33 -4.31 1.76 -12.56
C GLU A 33 -4.92 2.79 -11.60
N ASN A 34 -4.19 3.88 -11.41
CA ASN A 34 -4.67 5.04 -10.68
C ASN A 34 -5.25 6.04 -11.69
N THR A 35 -6.56 5.98 -11.90
CA THR A 35 -7.24 6.85 -12.88
C THR A 35 -7.30 8.28 -12.36
N ASN A 36 -7.54 8.44 -11.06
CA ASN A 36 -7.63 9.74 -10.41
C ASN A 36 -7.37 9.61 -8.91
N THR A 37 -6.77 10.64 -8.31
CA THR A 37 -6.55 10.72 -6.86
C THR A 37 -6.92 12.11 -6.38
N PHE A 38 -7.77 12.18 -5.34
CA PHE A 38 -8.16 13.46 -4.75
C PHE A 38 -8.35 13.34 -3.23
N GLY A 39 -8.03 14.43 -2.53
CA GLY A 39 -8.28 14.56 -1.09
C GLY A 39 -9.71 15.04 -0.82
N ILE A 40 -10.38 14.44 0.16
CA ILE A 40 -11.66 14.89 0.67
C ILE A 40 -11.40 15.75 1.91
N THR A 41 -11.69 17.04 1.81
CA THR A 41 -11.30 18.05 2.82
C THR A 41 -12.37 18.36 3.86
N ASP A 42 -13.59 17.89 3.67
CA ASP A 42 -14.77 18.23 4.49
C ASP A 42 -15.11 17.17 5.56
N GLN A 43 -14.36 16.06 5.63
CA GLN A 43 -14.64 14.96 6.58
C GLN A 43 -14.02 15.12 7.98
N GLY A 44 -13.41 16.27 8.30
CA GLY A 44 -12.78 16.52 9.62
C GLY A 44 -11.53 15.68 9.90
N GLN A 45 -11.12 14.84 8.95
CA GLN A 45 -9.93 13.99 8.98
C GLN A 45 -9.37 13.87 7.55
N PRO A 46 -8.06 13.62 7.38
CA PRO A 46 -7.47 13.46 6.05
C PRO A 46 -7.99 12.17 5.41
N VAL A 47 -8.70 12.31 4.30
CA VAL A 47 -9.21 11.19 3.50
C VAL A 47 -8.72 11.36 2.06
N PHE A 48 -8.12 10.32 1.51
CA PHE A 48 -7.73 10.27 0.10
C PHE A 48 -8.64 9.27 -0.61
N CYS A 49 -9.23 9.70 -1.72
CA CYS A 49 -10.00 8.84 -2.61
C CYS A 49 -9.17 8.56 -3.85
N ILE A 50 -9.14 7.30 -4.26
CA ILE A 50 -8.44 6.85 -5.46
C ILE A 50 -9.44 6.11 -6.33
N GLU A 51 -9.61 6.59 -7.55
CA GLU A 51 -10.40 5.93 -8.57
C GLU A 51 -9.54 4.83 -9.21
N VAL A 52 -9.98 3.59 -9.01
CA VAL A 52 -9.24 2.40 -9.44
C VAL A 52 -9.67 2.02 -10.86
N GLY A 53 -8.69 1.98 -11.77
CA GLY A 53 -8.86 1.56 -13.15
C GLY A 53 -8.55 0.07 -13.36
N GLU A 54 -7.94 -0.25 -14.50
CA GLU A 54 -7.67 -1.63 -14.90
C GLU A 54 -6.65 -2.33 -13.97
N GLU A 55 -6.87 -3.64 -13.76
CA GLU A 55 -5.90 -4.52 -13.13
C GLU A 55 -4.85 -4.97 -14.17
N LYS A 56 -3.58 -4.95 -13.79
CA LYS A 56 -2.44 -5.36 -14.62
C LYS A 56 -1.52 -6.29 -13.82
N ASP A 57 -0.83 -7.19 -14.51
CA ASP A 57 0.21 -8.00 -13.89
C ASP A 57 1.42 -7.12 -13.54
N MET A 58 2.06 -7.42 -12.41
CA MET A 58 3.36 -6.88 -12.08
C MET A 58 4.41 -7.37 -13.08
N ASP A 59 5.41 -6.53 -13.36
CA ASP A 59 6.56 -6.96 -14.13
C ASP A 59 7.50 -7.85 -13.30
N ALA A 60 8.48 -8.47 -13.96
CA ALA A 60 9.40 -9.41 -13.32
C ALA A 60 10.25 -8.78 -12.21
N GLU A 61 10.56 -7.49 -12.31
CA GLU A 61 11.34 -6.78 -11.29
C GLU A 61 10.49 -6.55 -10.04
N MET A 62 9.25 -6.10 -10.21
CA MET A 62 8.30 -5.91 -9.13
C MET A 62 7.94 -7.23 -8.43
N VAL A 63 7.79 -8.33 -9.19
CA VAL A 63 7.57 -9.66 -8.63
C VAL A 63 8.75 -10.08 -7.76
N ALA A 64 9.99 -9.94 -8.25
CA ALA A 64 11.19 -10.28 -7.51
C ALA A 64 11.36 -9.46 -6.23
N ALA A 65 11.01 -8.16 -6.28
CA ALA A 65 11.00 -7.31 -5.09
C ALA A 65 9.98 -7.79 -4.05
N CYS A 66 8.75 -8.11 -4.48
CA CYS A 66 7.72 -8.65 -3.59
C CYS A 66 8.16 -9.97 -2.93
N GLU A 67 8.79 -10.88 -3.68
CA GLU A 67 9.27 -12.16 -3.16
C GLU A 67 10.41 -11.99 -2.15
N ALA A 68 11.31 -11.04 -2.39
CA ALA A 68 12.39 -10.73 -1.45
C ALA A 68 11.84 -10.16 -0.13
N ASP A 69 10.86 -9.26 -0.21
CA ASP A 69 10.21 -8.66 0.95
C ASP A 69 9.40 -9.68 1.75
N GLU A 70 8.66 -10.58 1.08
CA GLU A 70 7.93 -11.68 1.72
C GLU A 70 8.88 -12.61 2.48
N LYS A 71 9.99 -13.01 1.84
CA LYS A 71 11.00 -13.84 2.49
C LYS A 71 11.63 -13.14 3.71
N ALA A 72 11.90 -11.85 3.62
CA ALA A 72 12.45 -11.08 4.74
C ALA A 72 11.46 -10.95 5.91
N ALA A 73 10.15 -10.91 5.62
CA ALA A 73 9.11 -10.91 6.64
C ALA A 73 8.95 -12.28 7.32
N ASP A 74 9.00 -13.37 6.55
CA ASP A 74 8.93 -14.74 7.09
C ASP A 74 10.17 -15.11 7.93
N ASP A 75 11.34 -14.54 7.61
CA ASP A 75 12.58 -14.73 8.36
C ASP A 75 12.65 -13.86 9.65
N LEU A 76 11.63 -13.06 9.96
CA LEU A 76 11.55 -12.25 11.19
C LEU A 76 11.02 -13.08 12.37
N GLU A 77 11.91 -13.38 13.32
CA GLU A 77 11.61 -14.15 14.55
C GLU A 77 10.47 -13.49 15.36
N GLY A 78 9.25 -14.05 15.30
CA GLY A 78 8.10 -13.60 16.10
C GLY A 78 6.86 -13.10 15.36
N GLN A 79 6.81 -13.16 14.03
CA GLN A 79 5.53 -12.98 13.30
C GLN A 79 4.71 -14.29 13.36
N MET A 80 3.60 -14.26 14.10
CA MET A 80 2.63 -15.36 14.11
C MET A 80 2.06 -15.56 12.70
N ASP A 81 2.13 -16.79 12.21
CA ASP A 81 1.50 -17.25 10.98
C ASP A 81 -0.02 -17.01 11.07
N ILE A 82 -0.59 -16.22 10.16
CA ILE A 82 -2.01 -15.84 10.22
C ILE A 82 -2.95 -17.00 9.86
N SER A 83 -2.40 -18.18 9.52
CA SER A 83 -3.16 -19.43 9.35
C SER A 83 -3.90 -19.86 10.63
N ASP A 84 -3.64 -19.22 11.77
CA ASP A 84 -4.33 -19.48 13.06
C ASP A 84 -5.70 -18.82 13.19
N PHE A 85 -6.20 -18.06 12.19
CA PHE A 85 -7.59 -17.60 12.18
C PHE A 85 -8.47 -18.48 11.28
N PRO A 86 -9.21 -19.45 11.84
CA PRO A 86 -10.17 -20.23 11.08
C PRO A 86 -11.26 -19.30 10.53
N GLU A 87 -11.63 -19.53 9.27
CA GLU A 87 -12.69 -18.83 8.54
C GLU A 87 -13.95 -18.64 9.41
N VAL A 88 -14.18 -17.43 9.92
CA VAL A 88 -15.49 -17.06 10.46
C VAL A 88 -16.36 -16.58 9.30
N MET A 89 -16.94 -17.56 8.62
CA MET A 89 -18.09 -17.37 7.74
C MET A 89 -19.29 -16.83 8.53
N PRO A 90 -19.97 -15.77 8.07
CA PRO A 90 -21.41 -15.63 8.22
C PRO A 90 -22.17 -16.31 7.06
#